data_AF-A0A947X6U4-F1
#
_entry.id   AF-A0A947X6U4-F1
#
_cell.length_a   1.000
_cell.length_b   1.000
_cell.length_c   1.000
_cell.angle_alpha   90.00
_cell.angle_beta   90.00
_cell.angle_gamma   90.00
#
_symmetry.space_group_name_H-M   'P 1'
#
loop_
_entity.id
_entity.type
_entity.pdbx_description
1 polymer ?
#
loop_
_entity_poly.entity_id
_entity_poly.type
_entity_poly.pdbx_seq_one_letter_code
_entity_poly.pdbx_strand_id
1 'polypeptide(L)'
;MKKTEKRNVEVKYCDFCKEETGHLDRCAVCKKEMCNKDGNKAHTAYSTEIYRYKDGQRLVGYGNNICKDCAGETFDGTIQELLDGMMSEITVIIKA
;
A
#
# COMPACT_ATOMS: atom_id res chain seq x y z
N MET A 1 -4.60 -35.17 -23.05
CA MET A 1 -5.33 -34.25 -22.14
C MET A 1 -4.41 -33.90 -20.98
N LYS A 2 -3.84 -32.68 -20.95
CA LYS A 2 -3.00 -32.23 -19.83
C LYS A 2 -3.94 -31.83 -18.68
N LYS A 3 -3.75 -32.43 -17.50
CA LYS A 3 -4.49 -32.12 -16.28
C LYS A 3 -4.21 -30.66 -15.91
N THR A 4 -5.24 -29.83 -15.87
CA THR A 4 -5.14 -28.46 -15.36
C THR A 4 -4.92 -28.56 -13.85
N GLU A 5 -3.67 -28.40 -13.41
CA GLU A 5 -3.34 -28.27 -12.00
C GLU A 5 -4.13 -27.07 -11.45
N LYS A 6 -5.00 -27.34 -10.47
CA LYS A 6 -5.67 -26.29 -9.71
C LYS A 6 -4.58 -25.54 -8.95
N ARG A 7 -4.11 -24.42 -9.52
CA ARG A 7 -3.33 -23.45 -8.76
C ARG A 7 -4.20 -23.02 -7.58
N ASN A 8 -3.72 -23.20 -6.35
CA ASN A 8 -4.32 -22.57 -5.17
C ASN A 8 -4.23 -21.07 -5.39
N VAL A 9 -5.28 -20.47 -5.94
CA VAL A 9 -5.40 -19.02 -6.03
C VAL A 9 -5.76 -18.58 -4.62
N GLU A 10 -4.79 -18.00 -3.92
CA GLU A 10 -5.02 -17.38 -2.64
C GLU A 10 -5.99 -16.22 -2.85
N VAL A 11 -7.21 -16.39 -2.33
CA VAL A 11 -8.27 -15.39 -2.46
C VAL A 11 -7.90 -14.19 -1.61
N LYS A 12 -7.79 -13.03 -2.24
CA LYS A 12 -7.35 -11.77 -1.63
C LYS A 12 -8.55 -10.84 -1.42
N TYR A 13 -8.63 -10.18 -0.26
CA TYR A 13 -9.76 -9.32 0.10
C TYR A 13 -9.30 -7.88 0.37
N CYS A 14 -10.03 -6.91 -0.16
CA CYS A 14 -9.76 -5.49 0.13
C CYS A 14 -10.16 -5.14 1.57
N ASP A 15 -9.29 -4.44 2.30
CA ASP A 15 -9.61 -4.00 3.66
C ASP A 15 -10.69 -2.92 3.72
N PHE A 16 -10.94 -2.23 2.61
CA PHE A 16 -11.88 -1.12 2.52
C PHE A 16 -13.23 -1.57 1.96
N CYS A 17 -13.24 -2.25 0.81
CA CYS A 17 -14.49 -2.79 0.22
C CYS A 17 -14.98 -4.06 0.89
N LYS A 18 -14.10 -4.83 1.55
CA LYS A 18 -14.37 -6.21 2.02
C LYS A 18 -14.81 -7.17 0.91
N GLU A 19 -14.38 -6.88 -0.31
CA GLU A 19 -14.66 -7.68 -1.51
C GLU A 19 -13.40 -8.39 -2.01
N GLU A 20 -13.60 -9.54 -2.66
CA GLU A 20 -12.55 -10.31 -3.32
C GLU A 20 -11.95 -9.54 -4.50
N THR A 21 -10.62 -9.64 -4.68
CA THR A 21 -9.92 -9.06 -5.82
C THR A 21 -8.71 -9.88 -6.23
N GLY A 22 -8.34 -9.82 -7.51
CA GLY A 22 -7.13 -10.47 -8.02
C GLY A 22 -5.84 -9.72 -7.71
N HIS A 23 -5.93 -8.43 -7.35
CA HIS A 23 -4.75 -7.60 -7.08
C HIS A 23 -5.00 -6.64 -5.91
N LEU A 24 -4.06 -6.65 -4.95
CA LEU A 24 -4.05 -5.75 -3.81
C LEU A 24 -2.78 -4.92 -3.83
N ASP A 25 -2.96 -3.61 -3.70
CA ASP A 25 -1.92 -2.65 -3.32
C ASP A 25 -1.93 -2.49 -1.79
N ARG A 26 -0.83 -2.07 -1.19
CA ARG A 26 -0.75 -1.85 0.27
C ARG A 26 -0.48 -0.38 0.59
N CYS A 27 -1.20 0.16 1.57
CA CYS A 27 -0.96 1.53 2.03
C CYS A 27 0.39 1.62 2.75
N ALA A 28 1.24 2.59 2.40
CA ALA A 28 2.55 2.77 3.02
C ALA A 28 2.45 3.16 4.50
N VAL A 29 1.38 3.83 4.91
CA VAL A 29 1.20 4.34 6.27
C VAL A 29 0.50 3.31 7.15
N CYS A 30 -0.75 2.98 6.83
CA CYS A 30 -1.60 2.14 7.68
C CYS A 30 -1.51 0.63 7.36
N LYS A 31 -0.75 0.26 6.33
CA LYS A 31 -0.50 -1.14 5.92
C LYS A 31 -1.72 -1.95 5.49
N LYS A 32 -2.91 -1.36 5.46
CA LYS A 32 -4.15 -1.96 4.93
C LYS A 32 -4.03 -2.26 3.45
N GLU A 33 -4.64 -3.36 3.02
CA GLU A 33 -4.68 -3.80 1.63
C GLU A 33 -5.84 -3.13 0.87
N MET A 34 -5.55 -2.64 -0.33
CA MET A 34 -6.44 -1.84 -1.17
C MET A 34 -6.64 -2.55 -2.50
N CYS A 35 -7.89 -2.79 -2.89
CA CYS A 35 -8.16 -3.26 -4.24
C CYS A 35 -7.84 -2.20 -5.28
N ASN A 36 -7.40 -2.68 -6.44
CA ASN A 36 -7.30 -1.88 -7.64
C ASN A 36 -8.49 -2.23 -8.55
N LYS A 37 -9.69 -1.77 -8.18
CA LYS A 37 -10.87 -1.89 -9.04
C LYS A 37 -10.80 -0.85 -10.17
N ASP A 38 -11.17 -1.27 -11.38
CA ASP A 38 -11.36 -0.43 -12.57
C ASP A 38 -10.13 0.32 -13.11
N GLY A 39 -8.92 -0.23 -12.87
CA GLY A 39 -7.67 0.34 -13.39
C GLY A 39 -7.24 1.65 -12.70
N ASN A 40 -8.06 2.16 -11.77
CA ASN A 40 -7.83 3.37 -11.02
C ASN A 40 -8.06 3.10 -9.52
N LYS A 41 -7.06 2.49 -8.86
CA LYS A 41 -6.60 2.89 -7.51
C LYS A 41 -7.72 3.37 -6.56
N ALA A 42 -8.80 2.61 -6.42
CA ALA A 42 -10.06 3.12 -5.86
C ALA A 42 -9.92 3.71 -4.44
N HIS A 43 -8.99 3.16 -3.66
CA HIS A 43 -8.68 3.58 -2.29
C HIS A 43 -7.37 4.35 -2.15
N THR A 44 -6.59 4.50 -3.22
CA THR A 44 -5.33 5.24 -3.20
C THR A 44 -5.58 6.70 -3.53
N ALA A 45 -5.10 7.62 -2.70
CA ALA A 45 -5.13 9.05 -2.97
C ALA A 45 -3.98 9.47 -3.90
N TYR A 46 -2.75 9.06 -3.57
CA TYR A 46 -1.56 9.33 -4.36
C TYR A 46 -0.50 8.25 -4.14
N SER A 47 0.51 8.23 -5.01
CA SER A 47 1.68 7.38 -4.86
C SER A 47 2.95 8.19 -4.67
N THR A 48 3.85 7.66 -3.85
CA THR A 48 5.15 8.25 -3.51
C THR A 48 6.28 7.43 -4.11
N GLU A 49 7.29 8.11 -4.61
CA GLU A 49 8.51 7.47 -5.11
C GLU A 49 9.69 8.00 -4.29
N ILE A 50 10.47 7.07 -3.73
CA ILE A 50 11.60 7.40 -2.86
C ILE A 50 12.87 6.96 -3.57
N TYR A 51 13.83 7.88 -3.63
CA TYR A 51 15.09 7.71 -4.33
C TYR A 51 16.25 7.84 -3.36
N ARG A 52 17.27 7.00 -3.54
CA ARG A 52 18.50 7.13 -2.78
C ARG A 52 19.29 8.35 -3.30
N TYR A 53 19.66 9.23 -2.37
CA TYR A 53 20.29 10.52 -2.66
C TYR A 53 21.57 10.45 -3.51
N LYS A 54 22.35 9.37 -3.40
CA LYS A 54 23.68 9.28 -4.05
C LYS A 54 23.65 8.86 -5.51
N ASP A 55 22.79 7.91 -5.84
CA ASP A 55 22.77 7.23 -7.14
C ASP A 55 21.44 7.43 -7.89
N GLY A 56 20.47 8.12 -7.27
CA GLY A 56 19.13 8.29 -7.83
C GLY A 56 18.40 6.95 -8.01
N GLN A 57 18.85 5.89 -7.36
CA GLN A 57 18.20 4.59 -7.46
C GLN A 57 16.85 4.66 -6.73
N ARG A 58 15.77 4.35 -7.45
CA ARG A 58 14.44 4.18 -6.84
C ARG A 58 14.46 3.02 -5.86
N LEU A 59 14.01 3.25 -4.63
CA LEU A 59 13.82 2.21 -3.64
C LEU A 59 12.51 1.48 -3.95
N VAL A 60 12.62 0.21 -4.36
CA VAL A 60 11.50 -0.68 -4.71
C VAL A 60 11.29 -1.67 -3.57
N GLY A 61 10.03 -1.98 -3.25
CA GLY A 61 9.67 -2.95 -2.19
C GLY A 61 9.07 -2.32 -0.93
N TYR A 62 9.09 -1.00 -0.82
CA TYR A 62 8.38 -0.27 0.23
C TYR A 62 7.03 0.21 -0.30
N GLY A 63 6.03 0.29 0.57
CA GLY A 63 4.69 0.76 0.20
C GLY A 63 4.79 2.12 -0.49
N ASN A 64 4.32 2.20 -1.73
CA ASN A 64 4.38 3.40 -2.55
C ASN A 64 3.01 4.07 -2.72
N ASN A 65 1.95 3.49 -2.18
CA ASN A 65 0.59 3.99 -2.29
C ASN A 65 0.11 4.51 -0.94
N ILE A 66 -0.55 5.66 -0.92
CA ILE A 66 -1.17 6.23 0.29
C ILE A 66 -2.68 6.17 0.14
N CYS A 67 -3.38 5.59 1.12
CA CYS A 67 -4.83 5.49 1.07
C CYS A 67 -5.51 6.84 1.32
N LYS A 68 -6.75 6.98 0.85
CA LYS A 68 -7.56 8.20 1.02
C LYS A 68 -7.77 8.58 2.49
N ASP A 69 -7.99 7.60 3.36
CA ASP A 69 -8.13 7.83 4.79
C ASP A 69 -6.86 8.49 5.34
N CYS A 70 -5.69 7.87 5.16
CA CYS A 70 -4.41 8.41 5.66
C CYS A 70 -4.02 9.76 5.03
N ALA A 71 -4.43 10.02 3.79
CA ALA A 71 -4.19 11.30 3.12
C ALA A 71 -5.04 12.45 3.68
N GLY A 72 -6.17 12.14 4.34
CA GLY A 72 -7.06 13.13 4.94
C GLY A 72 -6.69 13.55 6.36
N GLU A 73 -5.81 12.79 7.02
CA GLU A 73 -5.50 12.97 8.44
C GLU A 73 -4.24 13.82 8.68
N THR A 74 -4.12 14.40 9.87
CA THR A 74 -2.93 15.17 10.30
C THR A 74 -1.97 14.30 11.11
N PHE A 75 -0.70 14.27 10.71
CA PHE A 75 0.34 13.55 11.44
C PHE A 75 1.06 14.47 12.45
N ASP A 76 0.94 14.11 13.73
CA ASP A 76 1.48 14.85 14.89
C ASP A 76 2.78 14.18 15.41
N GLY A 77 3.73 13.99 14.50
CA GLY A 77 5.03 13.38 14.78
C GLY A 77 6.14 13.94 13.88
N THR A 78 7.31 13.32 13.92
CA THR A 78 8.46 13.73 13.14
C THR A 78 8.43 13.15 11.72
N ILE A 79 9.00 13.87 10.76
CA ILE A 79 9.19 13.35 9.40
C ILE A 79 9.95 12.02 9.41
N GLN A 80 10.89 11.84 10.35
CA GLN A 80 11.62 10.58 10.50
C GLN A 80 10.69 9.42 10.86
N GLU A 81 9.80 9.58 11.85
CA GLU A 81 8.84 8.53 12.22
C GLU A 81 7.90 8.16 11.07
N LEU A 82 7.47 9.17 10.29
CA LEU A 82 6.65 8.94 9.11
C LEU A 82 7.41 8.12 8.06
N LEU A 83 8.66 8.50 7.74
CA LEU A 83 9.47 7.81 6.75
C LEU A 83 9.88 6.40 7.20
N ASP A 84 10.28 6.22 8.46
CA ASP A 84 10.63 4.92 9.03
C ASP A 84 9.43 3.98 9.00
N GLY A 85 8.23 4.47 9.32
CA GLY A 85 7.00 3.70 9.19
C GLY A 85 6.67 3.36 7.73
N MET A 86 6.75 4.33 6.81
CA MET A 86 6.54 4.07 5.37
C MET A 86 7.50 3.03 4.79
N MET A 87 8.74 3.02 5.29
CA MET A 87 9.85 2.16 4.85
C MET A 87 10.03 0.90 5.70
N SER A 88 9.06 0.54 6.54
CA SER A 88 9.09 -0.69 7.33
C SER A 88 7.72 -1.38 7.38
N GLU A 89 7.59 -2.44 8.18
CA GLU A 89 6.31 -3.09 8.49
C GLU A 89 5.55 -2.38 9.63
N ILE A 90 6.15 -1.34 10.22
CA ILE A 90 5.54 -0.58 11.31
C ILE A 90 4.41 0.29 10.76
N THR A 91 3.27 0.25 11.43
CA THR A 91 2.13 1.13 11.11
C THR A 91 2.36 2.51 11.72
N VAL A 92 2.21 3.55 10.91
CA VAL A 92 2.22 4.94 11.40
C VAL A 92 0.83 5.25 11.96
N ILE A 93 0.77 5.68 13.21
CA ILE A 93 -0.49 6.12 13.85
C ILE A 93 -0.71 7.57 13.45
N ILE A 94 -1.70 7.81 12.58
CA ILE A 94 -2.19 9.15 12.29
C ILE A 94 -3.41 9.41 13.18
N LYS A 95 -3.44 10.57 13.85
CA LYS A 95 -4.59 10.98 14.69
C LYS A 95 -5.64 11.62 13.78
N ALA A 96 -6.89 11.19 13.97
CA ALA A 96 -8.08 11.81 13.39
C ALA A 96 -8.57 12.99 14.23
#